data_AF-A0A318KWP6-F1
#
_entry.id   AF-A0A318KWP6-F1
#
_cell.length_a   1.000
_cell.length_b   1.000
_cell.length_c   1.000
_cell.angle_alpha   90.00
_cell.angle_beta   90.00
_cell.angle_gamma   90.00
#
_symmetry.space_group_name_H-M   'P 1'
#
loop_
_entity.id
_entity.type
_entity.pdbx_description
1 polymer ?
#
loop_
_entity_poly.entity_id
_entity_poly.type
_entity_poly.pdbx_seq_one_letter_code
_entity_poly.pdbx_strand_id
1 'polypeptide(L)'
;MELSIGTVLLLILAVIITMLYNMVIRARLKMDESGSTIDILLNKRFDLITNLVEVVKGYTKYEEDVLSKVVELRNTCHVKPNKNKYNEGLNEAETKLLAVVEGYPDLKADALYLELMKQLSDVEEQLQAARRFYNANVTNYN
;
A
#
# COMPACT_ATOMS: atom_id res chain seq x y z
N MET A 1 57.04 -13.81 -5.93
CA MET A 1 56.29 -13.84 -4.66
C MET A 1 55.41 -15.08 -4.71
N GLU A 2 55.86 -16.16 -4.08
CA GLU A 2 55.03 -17.36 -3.89
C GLU A 2 53.88 -16.97 -2.96
N LEU A 3 52.63 -16.95 -3.44
CA LEU A 3 51.49 -16.74 -2.56
C LEU A 3 51.41 -17.95 -1.62
N SER A 4 51.57 -17.74 -0.32
CA SER A 4 51.41 -18.83 0.64
C SER A 4 49.97 -19.34 0.61
N ILE A 5 49.77 -20.64 0.80
CA ILE A 5 48.43 -21.25 0.87
C ILE A 5 47.52 -20.51 1.88
N GLY A 6 48.11 -20.00 2.97
CA GLY A 6 47.42 -19.16 3.94
C GLY A 6 46.88 -17.85 3.34
N THR A 7 47.65 -17.14 2.51
CA THR A 7 47.17 -15.92 1.82
C THR A 7 46.06 -16.21 0.82
N VAL A 8 46.13 -17.34 0.10
CA VAL A 8 45.06 -17.76 -0.83
C VAL A 8 43.76 -18.03 -0.07
N LEU A 9 43.83 -18.76 1.04
CA LEU A 9 42.66 -19.07 1.88
C LEU A 9 42.02 -17.80 2.46
N LEU A 10 42.83 -16.83 2.88
CA LEU A 10 42.36 -15.56 3.43
C LEU A 10 41.61 -14.72 2.38
N LEU A 11 42.13 -14.69 1.14
CA LEU A 11 41.47 -14.02 0.02
C LEU A 11 40.14 -14.69 -0.33
N ILE A 12 40.08 -16.02 -0.38
CA ILE A 12 38.83 -16.76 -0.62
C ILE A 12 37.80 -16.45 0.47
N LEU A 13 38.22 -16.47 1.74
CA LEU A 13 37.35 -16.16 2.86
C LEU A 13 36.80 -14.73 2.79
N ALA A 14 37.66 -13.75 2.47
CA ALA A 14 37.24 -12.36 2.30
C ALA A 14 36.18 -12.22 1.19
N VAL A 15 36.39 -12.88 0.05
CA VAL A 15 35.46 -12.89 -1.08
C VAL A 15 34.11 -13.50 -0.70
N ILE A 16 34.10 -14.62 0.04
CA ILE A 16 32.85 -15.25 0.52
C ILE A 16 32.08 -14.30 1.44
N ILE A 17 32.76 -13.67 2.41
CA ILE A 17 32.14 -12.73 3.35
C ILE A 17 31.51 -11.55 2.60
N THR A 18 32.22 -10.96 1.64
CA THR A 18 31.69 -9.86 0.82
C THR A 18 30.47 -10.29 0.00
N MET A 19 30.47 -11.49 -0.56
CA MET A 19 29.31 -12.01 -1.30
C MET A 19 28.08 -12.20 -0.39
N LEU A 20 28.25 -12.77 0.79
CA LEU A 20 27.17 -12.96 1.76
C LEU A 20 26.61 -11.60 2.24
N TYR A 21 27.49 -10.66 2.56
CA TYR A 21 27.09 -9.31 2.95
C TYR A 21 26.25 -8.63 1.86
N ASN A 22 26.72 -8.67 0.60
CA ASN A 22 26.01 -8.11 -0.54
C ASN A 22 24.67 -8.81 -0.80
N MET A 23 24.55 -10.11 -0.49
CA MET A 23 23.27 -10.82 -0.60
C MET A 23 22.24 -10.29 0.39
N VAL A 24 22.62 -10.14 1.66
CA VAL A 24 21.74 -9.62 2.72
C VAL A 24 21.30 -8.18 2.43
N ILE A 25 22.23 -7.32 2.01
CA ILE A 25 21.90 -5.93 1.65
C ILE A 25 20.92 -5.87 0.47
N ARG A 26 21.12 -6.69 -0.56
CA ARG A 26 20.19 -6.77 -1.70
C ARG A 26 18.80 -7.26 -1.29
N ALA A 27 18.72 -8.26 -0.41
CA ALA A 27 17.45 -8.75 0.11
C ALA A 27 16.70 -7.67 0.91
N ARG A 28 17.42 -6.92 1.75
CA ARG A 28 16.85 -5.77 2.49
C ARG A 28 16.30 -4.69 1.56
N LEU A 29 17.07 -4.30 0.54
CA LEU A 29 16.63 -3.29 -0.43
C LEU A 29 15.35 -3.69 -1.15
N LYS A 30 15.22 -4.96 -1.56
CA LYS A 30 13.99 -5.48 -2.18
C LYS A 30 12.79 -5.45 -1.22
N MET A 31 13.02 -5.79 0.05
CA MET A 31 11.98 -5.69 1.08
C MET A 31 11.51 -4.24 1.23
N ASP A 32 12.43 -3.28 1.34
CA ASP A 32 12.10 -1.86 1.50
C ASP A 32 11.36 -1.29 0.28
N GLU A 33 11.80 -1.63 -0.93
CA GLU A 33 11.16 -1.25 -2.20
C GLU A 33 9.71 -1.78 -2.28
N SER A 34 9.50 -3.07 -2.00
CA SER A 34 8.17 -3.65 -1.98
C SER A 34 7.28 -3.06 -0.87
N GLY A 35 7.87 -2.68 0.26
CA GLY A 35 7.19 -1.97 1.34
C GLY A 35 6.72 -0.57 0.91
N SER A 36 7.53 0.16 0.17
CA SER A 36 7.18 1.47 -0.40
C SER A 36 6.07 1.38 -1.45
N THR A 37 6.04 0.29 -2.24
CA THR A 37 4.96 0.04 -3.21
C THR A 37 3.60 -0.07 -2.52
N ILE A 38 3.54 -0.72 -1.35
CA ILE A 38 2.31 -0.79 -0.54
C ILE A 38 1.86 0.62 -0.10
N ASP A 39 2.79 1.49 0.29
CA ASP A 39 2.48 2.85 0.73
C ASP A 39 1.89 3.69 -0.40
N ILE A 40 2.47 3.59 -1.60
CA ILE A 40 1.96 4.27 -2.80
C ILE A 40 0.54 3.82 -3.10
N LEU A 41 0.25 2.52 -3.02
CA LEU A 41 -1.08 1.98 -3.30
C LEU A 41 -2.11 2.38 -2.24
N LEU A 42 -1.73 2.42 -0.96
CA LEU A 42 -2.59 2.91 0.11
C LEU A 42 -2.94 4.39 -0.06
N ASN A 43 -1.98 5.22 -0.47
CA ASN A 43 -2.23 6.63 -0.78
C ASN A 43 -3.17 6.80 -1.97
N LYS A 44 -2.92 6.07 -3.08
CA LYS A 44 -3.84 6.07 -4.23
C LYS A 44 -5.26 5.68 -3.84
N ARG A 45 -5.41 4.65 -2.99
CA ARG A 45 -6.70 4.21 -2.49
C ARG A 45 -7.41 5.33 -1.70
N PHE A 46 -6.69 6.03 -0.84
CA PHE A 46 -7.22 7.16 -0.11
C PHE A 46 -7.64 8.32 -1.02
N ASP A 47 -6.83 8.64 -2.03
CA ASP A 47 -7.16 9.67 -3.01
C ASP A 47 -8.44 9.33 -3.79
N LEU A 48 -8.59 8.06 -4.20
CA LEU A 48 -9.81 7.57 -4.87
C LEU A 48 -11.04 7.65 -3.96
N ILE A 49 -10.92 7.24 -2.68
CA ILE A 49 -12.02 7.37 -1.70
C ILE A 49 -12.39 8.84 -1.49
N THR A 50 -11.41 9.73 -1.43
CA THR A 50 -11.65 11.18 -1.32
C THR A 50 -12.41 11.70 -2.54
N ASN A 51 -12.00 11.30 -3.76
CA ASN A 51 -12.70 11.68 -4.98
C ASN A 51 -14.12 11.12 -5.03
N LEU A 52 -14.34 9.87 -4.58
CA LEU A 52 -15.67 9.27 -4.46
C LEU A 52 -16.56 10.08 -3.50
N VAL A 53 -16.03 10.54 -2.37
CA VAL A 53 -16.78 11.41 -1.44
C VAL A 53 -17.18 12.72 -2.12
N GLU A 54 -16.32 13.34 -2.90
CA GLU A 54 -16.68 14.58 -3.62
C GLU A 54 -17.79 14.34 -4.65
N VAL A 55 -17.78 13.20 -5.35
CA VAL A 55 -18.88 12.82 -6.25
C VAL A 55 -20.17 12.60 -5.44
N VAL A 56 -20.13 11.83 -4.36
CA VAL A 56 -21.30 11.56 -3.51
C VAL A 56 -21.90 12.86 -2.95
N LYS A 57 -21.07 13.81 -2.48
CA LYS A 57 -21.53 15.14 -2.03
C LYS A 57 -22.29 15.93 -3.09
N GLY A 58 -22.00 15.70 -4.37
CA GLY A 58 -22.77 16.31 -5.47
C GLY A 58 -24.24 15.88 -5.47
N TYR A 59 -24.53 14.68 -4.95
CA TYR A 59 -25.85 14.08 -4.93
C TYR A 59 -26.49 14.11 -3.53
N THR A 60 -25.69 14.21 -2.46
CA THR A 60 -26.15 14.17 -1.06
C THR A 60 -25.76 15.45 -0.31
N LYS A 61 -26.72 16.08 0.38
CA LYS A 61 -26.49 17.34 1.11
C LYS A 61 -26.23 17.18 2.61
N TYR A 62 -26.37 15.97 3.17
CA TYR A 62 -26.46 15.77 4.63
C TYR A 62 -25.65 14.60 5.21
N GLU A 63 -24.72 14.00 4.46
CA GLU A 63 -23.94 12.84 4.92
C GLU A 63 -22.64 13.26 5.64
N GLU A 64 -22.81 13.84 6.83
CA GLU A 64 -21.70 14.35 7.66
C GLU A 64 -20.81 13.20 8.20
N ASP A 65 -21.37 12.01 8.41
CA ASP A 65 -20.66 10.87 9.01
C ASP A 65 -19.59 10.28 8.06
N VAL A 66 -19.87 10.24 6.74
CA VAL A 66 -18.90 9.80 5.72
C VAL A 66 -17.77 10.81 5.58
N LEU A 67 -18.13 12.09 5.57
CA LEU A 67 -17.22 13.22 5.51
C LEU A 67 -16.25 13.26 6.69
N SER A 68 -16.78 13.09 7.91
CA SER A 68 -16.00 13.02 9.14
C SER A 68 -14.98 11.89 9.09
N LYS A 69 -15.38 10.71 8.60
CA LYS A 69 -14.49 9.55 8.49
C LYS A 69 -13.33 9.77 7.52
N VAL A 70 -13.58 10.36 6.35
CA VAL A 70 -12.50 10.67 5.39
C VAL A 70 -11.55 11.74 5.92
N VAL A 71 -12.06 12.72 6.67
CA VAL A 71 -11.23 13.72 7.36
C VAL A 71 -10.37 13.08 8.46
N GLU A 72 -10.92 12.16 9.25
CA GLU A 72 -10.17 11.38 10.25
C GLU A 72 -9.03 10.59 9.60
N LEU A 73 -9.31 9.96 8.45
CA LEU A 73 -8.32 9.19 7.67
C LEU A 73 -7.21 10.06 7.09
N ARG A 74 -7.52 11.30 6.67
CA ARG A 74 -6.51 12.26 6.22
C ARG A 74 -5.48 12.58 7.31
N ASN A 75 -5.94 12.69 8.55
CA ASN A 75 -5.08 13.02 9.69
C ASN A 75 -4.22 11.83 10.12
N THR A 76 -4.72 10.60 9.96
CA THR A 76 -3.96 9.37 10.23
C THR A 76 -2.95 9.02 9.13
N CYS A 77 -3.16 9.47 7.90
CA CYS A 77 -2.23 9.29 6.77
C CYS A 77 -0.86 9.96 7.01
N HIS A 78 -0.84 11.15 7.62
CA HIS A 78 0.39 11.95 7.80
C HIS A 78 1.25 11.54 8.98
N VAL A 79 0.70 10.78 9.94
CA VAL A 79 1.40 10.39 11.18
C VAL A 79 1.70 8.89 11.12
N LYS A 80 2.81 8.51 10.48
CA LYS A 80 3.31 7.12 10.27
C LYS A 80 2.37 6.04 10.86
N PRO A 81 1.28 5.68 10.16
CA PRO A 81 0.31 4.79 10.75
C PRO A 81 0.80 3.35 10.62
N ASN A 82 0.39 2.52 11.57
CA ASN A 82 0.32 1.09 11.35
C ASN A 82 -0.49 0.84 10.07
N LYS A 83 0.18 0.36 9.00
CA LYS A 83 -0.40 0.19 7.66
C LYS A 83 -1.70 -0.62 7.69
N ASN A 84 -1.83 -1.57 8.62
CA ASN A 84 -3.03 -2.36 8.78
C ASN A 84 -4.19 -1.53 9.32
N LYS A 85 -3.96 -0.73 10.38
CA LYS A 85 -5.00 0.17 10.93
C LYS A 85 -5.45 1.21 9.92
N TYR A 86 -4.52 1.75 9.13
CA TYR A 86 -4.87 2.69 8.08
C TYR A 86 -5.77 2.05 7.03
N ASN A 87 -5.41 0.84 6.58
CA ASN A 87 -6.21 0.10 5.63
C ASN A 87 -7.59 -0.32 6.18
N GLU A 88 -7.68 -0.69 7.46
CA GLU A 88 -8.95 -0.97 8.14
C GLU A 88 -9.85 0.27 8.14
N GLY A 89 -9.29 1.44 8.41
CA GLY A 89 -10.01 2.70 8.32
C GLY A 89 -10.52 3.02 6.92
N LEU A 90 -9.71 2.76 5.88
CA LEU A 90 -10.15 2.89 4.48
C LEU A 90 -11.30 1.94 4.13
N ASN A 91 -11.26 0.68 4.59
CA ASN A 91 -12.34 -0.28 4.40
C ASN A 91 -13.65 0.21 5.08
N GLU A 92 -13.56 0.80 6.27
CA GLU A 92 -14.71 1.34 6.98
C GLU A 92 -15.33 2.50 6.22
N ALA A 93 -14.52 3.43 5.71
CA ALA A 93 -15.01 4.55 4.91
C ALA A 93 -15.69 4.09 3.62
N GLU A 94 -15.10 3.12 2.92
CA GLU A 94 -15.69 2.51 1.72
C GLU A 94 -17.04 1.85 2.01
N THR A 95 -17.13 1.09 3.11
CA THR A 95 -18.39 0.45 3.54
C THR A 95 -19.48 1.48 3.81
N LYS A 96 -19.15 2.59 4.49
CA LYS A 96 -20.08 3.70 4.73
C LYS A 96 -20.52 4.36 3.43
N LEU A 97 -19.59 4.56 2.49
CA LEU A 97 -19.86 5.17 1.19
C LEU A 97 -20.84 4.32 0.36
N LEU A 98 -20.64 3.00 0.35
CA LEU A 98 -21.58 2.06 -0.28
C LEU A 98 -22.97 2.13 0.35
N ALA A 99 -23.06 2.21 1.68
CA ALA A 99 -24.35 2.32 2.37
C ALA A 99 -25.12 3.60 1.98
N VAL A 100 -24.41 4.72 1.81
CA VAL A 100 -25.02 5.97 1.32
C VAL A 100 -25.53 5.77 -0.10
N VAL A 101 -24.73 5.21 -1.01
CA VAL A 101 -25.07 5.07 -2.43
C VAL A 101 -26.34 4.23 -2.67
N GLU A 102 -26.64 3.25 -1.81
CA GLU A 102 -27.89 2.48 -1.91
C GLU A 102 -29.15 3.35 -1.77
N GLY A 103 -29.06 4.49 -1.09
CA GLY A 103 -30.16 5.47 -0.97
C GLY A 103 -30.34 6.37 -2.20
N TYR A 104 -29.39 6.38 -3.15
CA TYR A 104 -29.37 7.32 -4.27
C TYR A 104 -29.15 6.58 -5.61
N PRO A 105 -30.22 6.07 -6.25
CA PRO A 105 -30.13 5.32 -7.51
C PRO A 105 -29.43 6.09 -8.65
N ASP A 106 -29.62 7.40 -8.72
CA ASP A 106 -28.99 8.25 -9.75
C ASP A 106 -27.47 8.31 -9.57
N LEU A 107 -26.98 8.35 -8.33
CA LEU A 107 -25.55 8.29 -8.01
C LEU A 107 -24.97 6.90 -8.35
N LYS A 108 -25.72 5.83 -8.07
CA LYS A 108 -25.32 4.45 -8.39
C LYS A 108 -25.15 4.23 -9.90
N ALA A 109 -25.89 4.97 -10.73
CA ALA A 109 -25.80 4.94 -12.18
C ALA A 109 -24.83 6.00 -12.76
N ASP A 110 -24.24 6.85 -11.92
CA ASP A 110 -23.33 7.90 -12.37
C ASP A 110 -22.05 7.29 -12.97
N ALA A 111 -21.69 7.73 -14.17
CA ALA A 111 -20.57 7.17 -14.91
C ALA A 111 -19.22 7.46 -14.25
N LEU A 112 -19.06 8.63 -13.62
CA LEU A 112 -17.84 8.98 -12.91
C LEU A 112 -17.71 8.19 -11.61
N TYR A 113 -18.80 7.99 -10.88
CA TYR A 113 -18.84 7.11 -9.71
C TYR A 113 -18.43 5.68 -10.05
N LEU A 114 -19.03 5.09 -11.10
CA LEU A 114 -18.73 3.72 -11.53
C LEU A 114 -17.27 3.56 -11.97
N GLU A 115 -16.71 4.55 -12.67
CA GLU A 115 -15.30 4.55 -13.08
C GLU A 115 -14.36 4.61 -11.87
N LEU A 116 -14.63 5.49 -10.90
CA LEU A 116 -13.84 5.58 -9.67
C LEU A 116 -13.92 4.30 -8.83
N MET A 117 -15.09 3.67 -8.74
CA MET A 117 -15.26 2.38 -8.06
C MET A 117 -14.47 1.26 -8.75
N LYS A 118 -14.43 1.25 -10.09
CA LYS A 118 -13.61 0.30 -10.84
C LYS A 118 -12.11 0.51 -10.55
N GLN A 119 -11.63 1.75 -10.61
CA GLN A 119 -10.25 2.08 -10.27
C GLN A 119 -9.91 1.71 -8.82
N LEU A 120 -10.84 1.89 -7.89
CA LEU A 120 -10.68 1.49 -6.50
C LEU A 120 -10.47 -0.02 -6.40
N SER A 121 -11.30 -0.82 -7.09
CA SER A 121 -11.16 -2.28 -7.15
C SER A 121 -9.82 -2.72 -7.75
N ASP A 122 -9.38 -2.07 -8.84
CA ASP A 122 -8.07 -2.35 -9.46
C ASP A 122 -6.91 -2.05 -8.49
N VAL A 123 -7.00 -0.96 -7.71
CA VAL A 123 -6.00 -0.61 -6.69
C VAL A 123 -6.00 -1.63 -5.55
N GLU A 124 -7.16 -2.14 -5.13
CA GLU A 124 -7.23 -3.19 -4.11
C GLU A 124 -6.57 -4.49 -4.58
N GLU A 125 -6.80 -4.91 -5.82
CA GLU A 125 -6.14 -6.09 -6.39
C GLU A 125 -4.61 -5.92 -6.40
N GLN A 126 -4.13 -4.76 -6.87
CA GLN A 126 -2.71 -4.43 -6.87
C GLN A 126 -2.14 -4.40 -5.44
N LEU A 127 -2.88 -3.88 -4.46
CA LEU A 127 -2.47 -3.85 -3.07
C LEU A 127 -2.31 -5.26 -2.49
N GLN A 128 -3.24 -6.16 -2.81
CA GLN A 128 -3.12 -7.57 -2.41
C GLN A 128 -1.90 -8.24 -3.06
N ALA A 129 -1.64 -7.99 -4.34
CA ALA A 129 -0.46 -8.49 -5.02
C ALA A 129 0.85 -7.95 -4.40
N ALA A 130 0.91 -6.65 -4.10
CA ALA A 130 2.04 -6.01 -3.45
C ALA A 130 2.30 -6.59 -2.05
N ARG A 131 1.26 -6.90 -1.28
CA ARG A 131 1.39 -7.58 0.03
C ARG A 131 1.97 -8.99 -0.10
N ARG A 132 1.50 -9.78 -1.08
CA ARG A 132 2.08 -11.12 -1.34
C ARG A 132 3.55 -11.02 -1.72
N PHE A 133 3.91 -10.05 -2.57
CA PHE A 133 5.28 -9.81 -3.00
C PHE A 133 6.18 -9.36 -1.84
N TYR A 134 5.71 -8.42 -1.01
CA TYR A 134 6.42 -8.00 0.19
C TYR A 134 6.66 -9.17 1.15
N ASN A 135 5.64 -9.99 1.42
CA ASN A 135 5.78 -11.17 2.28
C ASN A 135 6.81 -12.15 1.72
N ALA A 136 6.84 -12.38 0.41
CA ALA A 136 7.86 -13.21 -0.22
C ALA A 136 9.28 -12.63 -0.05
N ASN A 137 9.45 -11.30 -0.16
CA ASN A 137 10.74 -10.64 0.07
C ASN A 137 11.17 -10.72 1.54
N VAL A 138 10.24 -10.59 2.49
CA VAL A 138 10.50 -10.80 3.92
C VAL A 138 10.95 -12.22 4.18
N THR A 139 10.28 -13.23 3.59
CA THR A 139 10.70 -14.64 3.69
C THR A 139 12.09 -14.88 3.11
N ASN A 140 12.47 -14.19 2.03
CA ASN A 140 13.82 -14.32 1.44
C ASN A 140 14.90 -13.59 2.26
N TYR A 141 14.52 -12.59 3.05
CA TYR A 141 15.43 -11.83 3.90
C TYR A 141 15.71 -12.53 5.25
N ASN A 142 14.70 -13.20 5.80
CA ASN A 142 14.78 -13.96 7.06
C ASN A 142 15.47 -15.33 6.87
#